data_AF-A0A6G1E2H0-F1
#
_entry.id   AF-A0A6G1E2H0-F1
#
_cell.length_a   1.000
_cell.length_b   1.000
_cell.length_c   1.000
_cell.angle_alpha   90.00
_cell.angle_beta   90.00
_cell.angle_gamma   90.00
#
_symmetry.space_group_name_H-M   'P 1'
#
loop_
_entity.id
_entity.type
_entity.pdbx_description
1 polymer ?
#
loop_
_entity_poly.entity_id
_entity_poly.type
_entity_poly.pdbx_seq_one_letter_code
_entity_poly.pdbx_strand_id
1 'polypeptide(L)'
;MKRSSSTYGEKLPAKEPGNYFTYFSPSAEDEDVCPTCLEDYTSENPRIIMQCSHHFHLGCIYEWMERSEACPVCGKKMEFDETT
;
A
#
# COMPACT_ATOMS: atom_id res chain seq x y z
N MET A 1 -1.35 -6.12 -55.45
CA MET A 1 -1.29 -7.15 -54.38
C MET A 1 -1.57 -6.43 -53.05
N LYS A 2 -2.72 -6.69 -52.40
CA LYS A 2 -2.84 -7.31 -51.06
C LYS A 2 -1.96 -6.57 -50.01
N ARG A 3 -2.56 -5.71 -49.15
CA ARG A 3 -2.99 -6.02 -47.75
C ARG A 3 -1.77 -6.35 -46.87
N SER A 4 -1.49 -5.68 -45.76
CA SER A 4 -2.35 -5.28 -44.62
C SER A 4 -1.63 -4.15 -43.84
N SER A 5 -2.29 -3.11 -43.29
CA SER A 5 -3.03 -3.10 -42.00
C SER A 5 -2.22 -3.81 -40.89
N SER A 6 -1.92 -3.25 -39.72
CA SER A 6 -2.74 -2.39 -38.87
C SER A 6 -1.83 -1.82 -37.78
N THR A 7 -1.70 -0.50 -37.68
CA THR A 7 -1.30 0.13 -36.41
C THR A 7 -2.46 -0.10 -35.45
N TYR A 8 -2.29 -0.96 -34.44
CA TYR A 8 -3.29 -1.09 -33.38
C TYR A 8 -3.25 0.18 -32.55
N GLY A 9 -4.08 1.14 -32.94
CA GLY A 9 -4.50 2.24 -32.10
C GLY A 9 -5.41 1.72 -30.99
N GLU A 10 -5.20 2.31 -29.82
CA GLU A 10 -6.24 2.89 -28.95
C GLU A 10 -7.23 1.91 -28.30
N LYS A 11 -7.20 1.87 -26.96
CA LYS A 11 -8.31 2.45 -26.14
C LYS A 11 -7.74 2.95 -24.80
N LEU A 12 -7.17 4.15 -24.82
CA LEU A 12 -7.09 4.96 -23.59
C LEU A 12 -8.48 5.57 -23.38
N PRO A 13 -9.13 5.40 -22.22
CA PRO A 13 -10.39 6.07 -21.94
C PRO A 13 -10.14 7.57 -21.82
N ALA A 14 -10.88 8.35 -22.61
CA ALA A 14 -10.93 9.80 -22.49
C ALA A 14 -11.37 10.19 -21.08
N LYS A 15 -10.61 11.07 -20.42
CA LYS A 15 -11.11 11.83 -19.26
C LYS A 15 -10.76 13.30 -19.43
N GLU A 16 -11.84 14.06 -19.49
CA GLU A 16 -12.01 15.49 -19.69
C GLU A 16 -11.28 16.33 -18.62
N PRO A 17 -11.07 17.65 -18.81
CA PRO A 17 -10.40 18.50 -17.83
C PRO A 17 -11.37 18.88 -16.71
N GLY A 18 -11.31 18.18 -15.58
CA GLY A 18 -12.07 18.55 -14.38
C GLY A 18 -12.06 17.45 -13.32
N ASN A 19 -11.45 17.73 -12.17
CA ASN A 19 -11.20 16.85 -11.03
C ASN A 19 -10.12 15.76 -11.24
N TYR A 20 -8.89 16.16 -10.93
CA TYR A 20 -7.70 15.33 -10.63
C TYR A 20 -7.90 14.31 -9.48
N PHE A 21 -9.12 14.11 -8.98
CA PHE A 21 -9.43 13.15 -7.93
C PHE A 21 -9.93 11.83 -8.56
N THR A 22 -9.11 11.19 -9.40
CA THR A 22 -9.44 9.84 -9.87
C THR A 22 -9.16 8.86 -8.76
N TYR A 23 -10.20 8.63 -7.95
CA TYR A 23 -10.53 7.40 -7.23
C TYR A 23 -9.39 6.37 -7.21
N PHE A 24 -8.50 6.52 -6.24
CA PHE A 24 -7.79 5.39 -5.68
C PHE A 24 -8.86 4.56 -4.98
N SER A 25 -9.50 3.67 -5.71
CA SER A 25 -10.22 2.57 -5.09
C SER A 25 -9.13 1.64 -4.59
N PRO A 26 -8.85 1.57 -3.27
CA PRO A 26 -7.98 0.52 -2.78
C PRO A 26 -8.64 -0.79 -3.19
N SER A 27 -8.03 -1.47 -4.17
CA SER A 27 -8.36 -2.86 -4.45
C SER A 27 -8.10 -3.63 -3.16
N ALA A 28 -8.80 -4.73 -2.91
CA ALA A 28 -8.57 -5.56 -1.71
C ALA A 28 -7.09 -6.03 -1.56
N GLU A 29 -6.29 -5.91 -2.62
CA GLU A 29 -4.84 -6.20 -2.64
C GLU A 29 -4.00 -5.12 -1.93
N ASP A 30 -4.47 -3.87 -1.82
CA ASP A 30 -3.76 -2.78 -1.09
C ASP A 30 -3.82 -2.95 0.43
N GLU A 31 -4.70 -3.83 0.95
CA GLU A 31 -4.78 -4.15 2.39
C GLU A 31 -3.66 -5.10 2.87
N ASP A 32 -2.84 -5.61 1.94
CA ASP A 32 -1.70 -6.50 2.19
C ASP A 32 -0.34 -5.83 1.84
N VAL A 33 -0.27 -4.50 1.89
CA VAL A 33 0.96 -3.72 1.65
C VAL A 33 1.38 -2.96 2.91
N CYS A 34 2.68 -2.89 3.16
CA CYS A 34 3.17 -2.14 4.32
C CYS A 34 3.07 -0.62 4.10
N PRO A 35 2.34 0.13 4.95
CA PRO A 35 2.08 1.55 4.72
C PRO A 35 3.30 2.45 4.93
N THR A 36 4.42 1.92 5.44
CA THR A 36 5.66 2.67 5.66
C THR A 36 6.65 2.58 4.49
N CYS A 37 6.77 1.42 3.85
CA CYS A 37 7.68 1.21 2.71
C CYS A 37 6.96 0.99 1.37
N LEU A 38 5.64 0.80 1.39
CA LEU A 38 4.79 0.53 0.23
C LEU A 38 5.15 -0.77 -0.52
N GLU A 39 5.72 -1.74 0.19
CA GLU A 39 6.04 -3.09 -0.34
C GLU A 39 5.13 -4.17 0.24
N ASP A 40 4.92 -5.24 -0.54
CA ASP A 40 4.17 -6.42 -0.14
C ASP A 40 4.80 -7.18 1.04
N TYR A 41 3.97 -7.95 1.73
CA TYR A 41 4.43 -8.90 2.75
C TYR A 41 4.90 -10.21 2.15
N THR A 42 6.01 -10.75 2.66
CA THR A 42 6.55 -12.05 2.22
C THR A 42 6.77 -12.98 3.42
N SER A 43 7.03 -14.26 3.16
CA SER A 43 7.38 -15.20 4.24
C SER A 43 8.71 -14.85 4.93
N GLU A 44 9.62 -14.20 4.22
CA GLU A 44 10.91 -13.72 4.76
C GLU A 44 10.77 -12.38 5.48
N ASN A 45 9.82 -11.54 5.04
CA ASN A 45 9.52 -10.24 5.63
C ASN A 45 8.00 -10.14 5.91
N PRO A 46 7.51 -10.77 7.00
CA PRO A 46 6.08 -10.88 7.28
C PRO A 46 5.50 -9.59 7.85
N ARG A 47 4.17 -9.50 7.83
CA ARG A 47 3.45 -8.46 8.57
C ARG A 47 3.39 -8.76 10.05
N ILE A 48 3.63 -7.73 10.85
CA ILE A 48 3.39 -7.71 12.29
C ILE A 48 2.20 -6.80 12.58
N ILE A 49 1.28 -7.25 13.43
CA ILE A 49 0.09 -6.48 13.80
C ILE A 49 0.33 -5.85 15.17
N MET A 50 0.13 -4.55 15.26
CA MET A 50 0.21 -3.80 16.51
C MET A 50 -1.09 -3.93 17.30
N GLN A 51 -1.08 -3.61 18.60
CA GLN A 51 -2.32 -3.54 19.41
C GLN A 51 -3.37 -2.57 18.84
N CYS A 52 -2.93 -1.57 18.07
CA CYS A 52 -3.82 -0.66 17.34
C CYS A 52 -4.42 -1.27 16.05
N SER A 53 -4.20 -2.57 15.81
CA SER A 53 -4.65 -3.37 14.66
C SER A 53 -4.08 -2.97 13.29
N HIS A 54 -3.06 -2.11 13.25
CA HIS A 54 -2.34 -1.78 12.02
C HIS A 54 -1.14 -2.70 11.82
N HIS A 55 -0.83 -2.99 10.56
CA HIS A 55 0.23 -3.90 10.17
C HIS A 55 1.43 -3.17 9.56
N PHE A 56 2.63 -3.70 9.80
CA PHE A 56 3.91 -3.18 9.29
C PHE A 56 4.90 -4.33 9.07
N HIS A 57 6.00 -4.12 8.36
CA HIS A 57 7.15 -5.02 8.49
C HIS A 57 7.85 -4.76 9.83
N LEU A 58 8.48 -5.80 10.39
CA LEU A 58 9.20 -5.69 11.65
C LEU A 58 10.35 -4.67 11.57
N GLY A 59 11.12 -4.67 10.48
CA GLY A 59 12.19 -3.69 10.28
C GLY A 59 11.63 -2.26 10.21
N CYS A 60 10.60 -2.05 9.38
CA CYS A 60 10.02 -0.72 9.19
C CYS A 60 9.42 -0.14 10.47
N ILE A 61 8.76 -0.94 11.31
CA ILE A 61 8.21 -0.43 12.57
C ILE A 61 9.33 -0.03 13.53
N TYR A 62 10.42 -0.81 13.60
CA TYR A 62 11.52 -0.49 14.50
C TYR A 62 12.22 0.81 14.08
N GLU A 63 12.48 0.99 12.79
CA GLU A 63 13.05 2.24 12.26
C GLU A 63 12.14 3.46 12.51
N TRP A 64 10.83 3.26 12.49
CA TRP A 64 9.88 4.31 12.86
C TRP A 64 9.91 4.61 14.35
N MET A 65 9.95 3.58 15.20
CA MET A 65 9.98 3.71 16.67
C MET A 65 11.23 4.43 17.18
N GLU A 66 12.34 4.44 16.44
CA GLU A 66 13.50 5.29 16.74
C GLU A 66 13.19 6.80 16.66
N ARG A 67 12.14 7.18 15.92
CA ARG A 67 11.72 8.57 15.71
C ARG A 67 10.43 8.92 16.45
N SER A 68 9.50 7.98 16.58
CA SER A 68 8.20 8.20 17.22
C SER A 68 7.60 6.91 17.77
N GLU A 69 7.10 6.96 19.00
CA GLU A 69 6.34 5.87 19.63
C GLU A 69 4.84 5.87 19.24
N ALA A 70 4.44 6.69 18.26
CA ALA A 70 3.05 6.81 17.80
C ALA A 70 2.87 6.15 16.42
N CYS A 71 1.80 5.36 16.27
CA CYS A 71 1.42 4.69 15.04
C CYS A 71 1.30 5.68 13.87
N PRO A 72 1.97 5.45 12.71
CA PRO A 72 1.89 6.36 11.56
C PRO A 72 0.49 6.40 10.92
N VAL A 73 -0.36 5.39 11.19
CA VAL A 73 -1.71 5.32 10.63
C VAL A 73 -2.74 6.00 11.53
N CYS A 74 -2.66 5.82 12.86
CA CYS A 74 -3.69 6.30 13.78
C CYS A 74 -3.21 7.15 14.96
N GLY A 75 -1.90 7.35 15.11
CA GLY A 75 -1.31 8.17 16.18
C GLY A 75 -1.39 7.58 17.59
N LYS A 76 -1.96 6.38 17.77
CA LYS A 76 -1.96 5.68 19.07
C LYS A 76 -0.56 5.19 19.41
N LYS A 77 -0.29 4.98 20.71
CA LYS A 77 0.99 4.42 21.17
C LYS A 77 1.24 3.06 20.51
N MET A 78 2.47 2.84 20.05
CA MET A 78 2.92 1.57 19.49
C MET A 78 3.18 0.59 20.61
N GLU A 79 2.31 -0.40 20.73
CA GLU A 79 2.42 -1.50 21.68
C GLU A 79 2.25 -2.80 20.90
N PHE A 80 3.13 -3.77 21.16
CA PHE A 80 3.03 -5.12 20.62
C PHE A 80 2.02 -5.91 21.44
N ASP A 81 1.25 -6.77 20.78
CA ASP A 81 0.33 -7.66 21.49
C ASP A 81 1.16 -8.78 22.14
N GLU A 82 1.52 -8.59 23.42
CA GLU A 82 2.11 -9.61 24.28
C GLU A 82 1.01 -10.60 24.70
N THR A 83 0.47 -11.36 23.75
CA THR A 83 -0.35 -12.52 24.11
C THR A 83 0.56 -13.75 24.18
N THR A 84 0.87 -14.10 25.43
CA THR A 84 1.50 -15.30 25.99
C THR A 84 1.59 -16.55 25.09
#